data_AF-A0A8I0L3H7-F1
#
_entry.id   AF-A0A8I0L3H7-F1
#
_cell.length_a   1.000
_cell.length_b   1.000
_cell.length_c   1.000
_cell.angle_alpha   90.00
_cell.angle_beta   90.00
_cell.angle_gamma   90.00
#
_symmetry.space_group_name_H-M   'P 1'
#
loop_
_entity.id
_entity.type
_entity.pdbx_description
1 polymer ?
#
loop_
_entity_poly.entity_id
_entity_poly.type
_entity_poly.pdbx_seq_one_letter_code
_entity_poly.pdbx_strand_id
1 'polypeptide(L)' 'MMNEEDLALETLCQARAAVAPDLPEELVAECYAIQKKHQFDSHRAISAQMMERLIDQYVDKIIESGAGK' A
#
# COMPACT_ATOMS: atom_id res chain seq x y z
N MET A 1 21.32 -4.10 -12.46
CA MET A 1 21.39 -4.26 -11.00
C MET A 1 19.96 -4.17 -10.51
N MET A 2 19.43 -5.21 -9.84
CA MET A 2 18.16 -5.09 -9.12
C MET A 2 18.34 -3.99 -8.08
N ASN A 3 17.45 -3.00 -8.08
CA ASN A 3 17.46 -1.96 -7.08
C ASN A 3 16.96 -2.62 -5.77
N GLU A 4 17.58 -2.36 -4.62
CA GLU A 4 17.11 -2.91 -3.33
C GLU A 4 15.63 -2.57 -3.05
N GLU A 5 15.18 -1.48 -3.68
CA GLU A 5 13.81 -0.98 -3.71
C GLU A 5 12.81 -1.98 -4.32
N ASP A 6 13.23 -2.72 -5.34
CA ASP A 6 12.39 -3.72 -6.01
C ASP A 6 12.22 -4.96 -5.12
N LEU A 7 13.26 -5.34 -4.37
CA LEU A 7 13.23 -6.55 -3.52
C LEU A 7 12.26 -6.41 -2.34
N ALA A 8 12.20 -5.25 -1.71
CA ALA A 8 11.29 -5.02 -0.60
C ALA A 8 9.83 -5.03 -1.06
N LEU A 9 9.53 -4.35 -2.18
CA LEU A 9 8.19 -4.37 -2.77
C LEU A 9 7.81 -5.78 -3.25
N GLU A 10 8.73 -6.48 -3.91
CA GLU A 10 8.52 -7.87 -4.36
C GLU A 10 8.17 -8.78 -3.18
N THR A 11 8.89 -8.65 -2.06
CA THR A 11 8.61 -9.41 -0.84
C THR A 11 7.21 -9.11 -0.28
N LEU A 12 6.81 -7.84 -0.28
CA LEU A 12 5.46 -7.44 0.15
C LEU A 12 4.37 -8.02 -0.76
N CYS A 13 4.59 -8.01 -2.09
CA CYS A 13 3.66 -8.61 -3.04
C CYS A 13 3.57 -10.13 -2.90
N GLN A 14 4.69 -10.81 -2.62
CA GLN A 14 4.69 -12.24 -2.34
C GLN A 14 3.95 -12.57 -1.03
N ALA A 15 4.18 -11.79 0.02
CA ALA A 15 3.46 -11.95 1.29
C ALA A 15 1.95 -11.70 1.12
N ARG A 16 1.58 -10.67 0.35
CA ARG A 16 0.18 -10.40 -0.05
C ARG A 16 -0.45 -11.61 -0.72
N ALA A 17 0.22 -12.21 -1.70
CA ALA A 17 -0.29 -13.38 -2.41
C ALA A 17 -0.55 -14.58 -1.48
N ALA A 18 0.24 -14.73 -0.41
CA ALA A 18 0.08 -15.81 0.57
C ALA A 18 -1.01 -15.54 1.62
N VAL A 19 -1.18 -14.29 2.06
CA VAL A 19 -2.03 -13.93 3.21
C VAL A 19 -3.38 -13.35 2.80
N ALA A 20 -3.41 -12.55 1.74
CA ALA A 20 -4.57 -11.82 1.27
C ALA A 20 -4.53 -11.68 -0.27
N PRO A 21 -4.73 -12.78 -1.03
CA PRO A 21 -4.59 -12.77 -2.48
C PRO A 21 -5.52 -11.78 -3.18
N ASP A 22 -6.69 -11.53 -2.59
CA ASP A 22 -7.72 -10.59 -3.08
C ASP A 22 -7.39 -9.13 -2.78
N LEU A 23 -6.39 -8.85 -1.93
CA LEU A 23 -5.91 -7.48 -1.74
C LEU A 23 -5.24 -7.03 -3.04
N PRO A 24 -5.58 -5.85 -3.60
CA PRO A 24 -4.95 -5.39 -4.82
C PRO A 24 -3.47 -5.16 -4.62
N GLU A 25 -2.69 -5.62 -5.59
CA GLU A 25 -1.24 -5.41 -5.61
C GLU A 25 -0.88 -3.92 -5.71
N GLU A 26 -1.66 -3.15 -6.46
CA GLU A 26 -1.47 -1.70 -6.63
C GLU A 26 -1.56 -0.95 -5.29
N LEU A 27 -2.48 -1.33 -4.42
CA LEU A 27 -2.60 -0.73 -3.08
C LEU A 27 -1.34 -1.00 -2.23
N VAL A 28 -0.76 -2.20 -2.33
CA VAL A 28 0.49 -2.54 -1.64
C VAL A 28 1.65 -1.70 -2.18
N ALA A 29 1.73 -1.56 -3.51
CA ALA A 29 2.74 -0.74 -4.16
C ALA A 29 2.64 0.75 -3.79
N GLU A 30 1.43 1.31 -3.74
CA GLU A 30 1.19 2.70 -3.35
C GLU A 30 1.55 2.95 -1.87
N CYS A 31 1.16 2.05 -0.97
CA CYS A 31 1.57 2.10 0.44
C CYS A 31 3.10 2.06 0.58
N TYR A 32 3.77 1.17 -0.15
CA TYR A 32 5.23 1.08 -0.13
C TYR A 32 5.89 2.37 -0.65
N ALA A 33 5.34 2.98 -1.70
CA ALA A 33 5.83 4.25 -2.23
C ALA A 33 5.72 5.39 -1.19
N ILE A 34 4.60 5.45 -0.44
CA ILE A 34 4.43 6.41 0.65
C ILE A 34 5.46 6.17 1.75
N GLN A 35 5.60 4.93 2.21
CA GLN A 35 6.57 4.58 3.24
C GLN A 35 7.99 4.98 2.83
N LYS A 36 8.39 4.65 1.61
CA LYS A 36 9.71 4.95 1.06
C LYS A 36 9.96 6.46 0.97
N LYS A 37 8.98 7.22 0.47
CA LYS A 37 9.07 8.69 0.37
C LYS A 37 9.34 9.36 1.73
N HIS A 38 8.81 8.78 2.80
CA HIS A 38 8.87 9.32 4.15
C HIS A 38 9.80 8.52 5.08
N GLN A 39 10.63 7.60 4.56
CA GLN A 39 11.41 6.67 5.39
C GLN A 39 12.49 7.35 6.25
N PHE A 40 12.91 8.55 5.84
CA PHE A 40 13.90 9.37 6.55
C PHE A 40 13.28 10.55 7.29
N ASP A 41 11.96 10.68 7.27
CA ASP A 41 11.28 11.75 7.99
C ASP A 41 11.40 11.50 9.50
N SER A 42 11.71 12.57 10.24
CA SER A 42 11.79 12.54 11.69
C SER A 42 10.44 12.22 12.35
N HIS A 43 9.34 12.51 11.65
CA HIS A 43 7.97 12.28 12.11
C HIS A 43 7.40 11.02 11.45
N ARG A 44 7.70 9.85 12.04
CA ARG A 44 7.24 8.55 11.54
C ARG A 44 5.71 8.40 11.41
N ALA A 45 4.96 9.26 12.09
CA ALA A 45 3.50 9.27 12.01
C ALA A 45 2.98 9.72 10.63
N ILE A 46 3.76 10.50 9.86
CA ILE A 46 3.32 11.06 8.58
C ILE A 46 3.05 9.95 7.56
N SER A 47 3.96 8.98 7.43
CA SER A 47 3.78 7.87 6.50
C SER A 47 2.55 7.03 6.85
N ALA A 48 2.36 6.72 8.14
CA ALA A 48 1.21 5.96 8.62
C ALA A 48 -0.11 6.69 8.33
N GLN A 49 -0.20 7.99 8.63
CA GLN A 49 -1.41 8.79 8.36
C GLN A 49 -1.72 8.89 6.87
N MET A 50 -0.69 8.96 6.02
CA MET A 50 -0.90 9.00 4.56
C MET A 50 -1.36 7.65 4.01
N MET A 51 -0.79 6.55 4.50
CA MET A 51 -1.25 5.20 4.13
C MET A 51 -2.67 4.94 4.62
N GLU A 52 -3.03 5.36 5.84
CA GLU A 52 -4.39 5.25 6.37
C GLU A 52 -5.40 5.96 5.47
N ARG A 53 -5.13 7.22 5.09
CA ARG A 53 -5.98 7.96 4.15
C ARG A 53 -6.11 7.29 2.79
N LEU A 54 -5.03 6.70 2.28
CA LEU A 54 -5.06 5.96 1.02
C LEU A 54 -5.99 4.74 1.12
N ILE A 55 -5.89 3.99 2.22
CA ILE A 55 -6.72 2.82 2.48
C ILE A 55 -8.19 3.23 2.62
N ASP A 56 -8.49 4.31 3.35
CA ASP A 56 -9.85 4.83 3.50
C ASP A 56 -10.47 5.17 2.14
N GLN A 57 -9.73 5.89 1.29
CA GLN A 57 -10.17 6.20 -0.08
C GLN A 57 -10.40 4.96 -0.93
N TYR A 58 -9.58 3.93 -0.74
CA TYR A 58 -9.73 2.67 -1.45
C TYR A 58 -11.00 1.93 -1.00
N VAL A 59 -11.26 1.88 0.31
CA VAL A 59 -12.46 1.28 0.89
C VAL A 59 -13.71 2.03 0.42
N ASP A 60 -13.70 3.37 0.43
CA ASP A 60 -14.82 4.19 -0.04
C ASP A 60 -15.15 3.87 -1.50
N LYS A 61 -14.15 3.77 -2.38
CA LYS A 61 -14.35 3.37 -3.79
C LYS A 61 -14.96 1.97 -3.93
N ILE A 62 -14.55 1.01 -3.10
CA ILE A 62 -15.15 -0.34 -3.12
C ILE A 62 -16.62 -0.26 -2.70
N ILE A 63 -16.93 0.49 -1.65
CA ILE A 63 -18.31 0.63 -1.16
C ILE A 63 -19.17 1.30 -2.23
N GLU A 64 -18.70 2.37 -2.85
CA GLU A 64 -19.41 3.08 -3.93
C GLU A 64 -19.64 2.18 -5.15
N SER A 65 -18.65 1.39 -5.55
CA SER A 65 -18.77 0.44 -6.67
C SER A 65 -19.61 -0.79 -6.34
N GLY A 66 -19.74 -1.15 -5.06
CA GLY A 66 -20.62 -2.20 -4.56
C GLY A 66 -22.08 -1.76 -4.37
N ALA A 67 -22.32 -0.49 -4.03
CA ALA A 67 -23.66 0.08 -3.78
C ALA A 67 -24.52 0.30 -5.05
N GLY A 68 -23.97 0.02 -6.24
CA GLY A 68 -24.66 0.09 -7.53
C GLY A 68 -25.17 -1.25 -8.08
N LYS A 69 -25.20 -2.32 -7.27
CA LYS A 69 -25.76 -3.64 -7.65
C LYS A 69 -27.11 -3.91 -7.02
#